data_AF-A0A2I2FYZ3-F1
#
_entry.id   AF-A0A2I2FYZ3-F1
#
_cell.length_a   1.000
_cell.length_b   1.000
_cell.length_c   1.000
_cell.angle_alpha   90.00
_cell.angle_beta   90.00
_cell.angle_gamma   90.00
#
_symmetry.space_group_name_H-M   'P 1'
#
loop_
_entity.id
_entity.type
_entity.pdbx_description
1 polymer ?
#
loop_
_entity_poly.entity_id
_entity_poly.type
_entity_poly.pdbx_seq_one_letter_code
_entity_poly.pdbx_strand_id
1 'polypeptide(L)'
;MPLFPEGTGLQAEMGVQPDSTAAASIVSPSREMQVKNRRKRYLDAHPEYFSADLELADPLLYDRLIRRFQTPAEREAEGRAKGFSGVLQADLCRSEAKFDALSHPDPHAMFSYTRGPNGEILAEERDEIPSSQEEGQKLWQWEMTLRFLRGEDEDFDYATVDDNDEYDDWNEEQERYFEDEEPEWMVDRANEGDVRSQLQGETGIQDF
;
A
#
# COMPACT_ATOMS: atom_id res chain seq x y z
N MET A 1 71.60 16.24 12.72
CA MET A 1 72.49 15.08 12.49
C MET A 1 72.13 14.47 11.14
N PRO A 2 73.12 14.09 10.33
CA PRO A 2 72.99 13.74 8.91
C PRO A 2 72.58 12.27 8.69
N LEU A 3 72.45 11.91 7.41
CA LEU A 3 72.57 10.58 6.79
C LEU A 3 71.26 9.87 6.38
N PHE A 4 71.05 9.81 5.07
CA PHE A 4 70.33 8.74 4.39
C PHE A 4 71.03 7.38 4.63
N PRO A 5 70.28 6.28 4.54
CA PRO A 5 70.75 5.18 3.70
C PRO A 5 69.67 4.70 2.72
N GLU A 6 70.11 4.50 1.48
CA GLU A 6 69.44 3.67 0.48
C GLU A 6 69.42 2.20 0.93
N GLY A 7 68.40 1.46 0.51
CA GLY A 7 68.29 0.02 0.75
C GLY A 7 67.10 -0.57 0.01
N THR A 8 67.35 -1.00 -1.22
CA THR A 8 66.46 -1.65 -2.18
C THR A 8 65.70 -2.84 -1.61
N GLY A 9 64.40 -2.93 -1.91
CA GLY A 9 63.56 -4.09 -1.61
C GLY A 9 62.25 -4.02 -2.38
N LEU A 10 62.27 -4.40 -3.65
CA LEU A 10 61.07 -4.77 -4.40
C LEU A 10 60.41 -5.97 -3.70
N GLN A 11 59.26 -5.76 -3.08
CA GLN A 11 58.23 -6.78 -2.98
C GLN A 11 56.90 -6.12 -3.32
N ALA A 12 56.55 -6.27 -4.59
CA ALA A 12 55.18 -6.18 -5.04
C ALA A 12 54.39 -7.30 -4.34
N GLU A 13 53.50 -6.92 -3.43
CA GLU A 13 52.37 -7.76 -3.06
C GLU A 13 51.09 -6.93 -3.20
N MET A 14 50.45 -7.24 -4.32
CA MET A 14 49.09 -6.85 -4.66
C MET A 14 48.15 -7.30 -3.54
N GLY A 15 47.41 -6.34 -3.02
CA GLY A 15 46.33 -6.57 -2.07
C GLY A 15 45.40 -5.37 -2.03
N VAL A 16 45.09 -4.79 -3.20
CA VAL A 16 43.93 -3.90 -3.32
C VAL A 16 42.72 -4.79 -3.03
N GLN A 17 42.19 -4.66 -1.82
CA GLN A 17 40.85 -5.14 -1.55
C GLN A 17 39.94 -4.40 -2.53
N PRO A 18 39.25 -5.08 -3.46
CA PRO A 18 38.22 -4.41 -4.23
C PRO A 18 37.17 -3.97 -3.22
N ASP A 19 36.96 -2.65 -3.17
CA ASP A 19 35.88 -2.04 -2.44
C ASP A 19 34.61 -2.85 -2.71
N SER A 20 34.08 -3.33 -1.59
CA SER A 20 32.81 -4.01 -1.47
C SER A 20 31.82 -3.45 -2.47
N THR A 21 31.37 -4.32 -3.37
CA THR A 21 30.02 -4.31 -3.95
C THR A 21 29.24 -3.04 -3.60
N ALA A 22 29.21 -2.09 -4.53
CA ALA A 22 28.09 -1.18 -4.66
C ALA A 22 26.85 -2.05 -4.96
N ALA A 23 26.36 -2.74 -3.94
CA ALA A 23 25.03 -3.27 -3.91
C ALA A 23 24.15 -2.05 -4.14
N ALA A 24 23.49 -2.03 -5.29
CA ALA A 24 22.40 -1.12 -5.54
C ALA A 24 21.59 -1.06 -4.25
N SER A 25 21.47 0.12 -3.65
CA SER A 25 20.68 0.28 -2.46
C SER A 25 19.24 0.06 -2.90
N ILE A 26 18.80 -1.21 -2.86
CA ILE A 26 17.41 -1.60 -2.88
C ILE A 26 16.84 -0.79 -1.72
N VAL A 27 16.10 0.27 -2.04
CA VAL A 27 15.42 1.06 -1.02
C VAL A 27 14.46 0.08 -0.38
N SER A 28 14.85 -0.48 0.75
CA SER A 28 14.03 -1.44 1.46
C SER A 28 12.73 -0.70 1.78
N PRO A 29 11.57 -1.23 1.36
CA PRO A 29 10.31 -0.58 1.63
C PRO A 29 10.20 -0.29 3.13
N SER A 30 9.69 0.88 3.50
CA SER A 30 9.46 1.17 4.92
C SER A 30 8.56 0.09 5.52
N ARG A 31 8.70 -0.19 6.81
CA ARG A 31 7.88 -1.21 7.50
C ARG A 31 6.38 -0.97 7.27
N GLU A 32 5.95 0.29 7.26
CA GLU A 32 4.56 0.67 6.97
C GLU A 32 4.13 0.31 5.54
N MET A 33 5.02 0.45 4.57
CA MET A 33 4.76 0.08 3.17
C MET A 33 4.73 -1.43 3.00
N GLN A 34 5.61 -2.17 3.69
CA GLN A 34 5.57 -3.64 3.74
C GLN A 34 4.24 -4.14 4.30
N VAL A 35 3.80 -3.60 5.44
CA VAL A 35 2.52 -3.95 6.06
C VAL A 35 1.35 -3.67 5.10
N LYS A 36 1.31 -2.51 4.46
CA LYS A 36 0.25 -2.19 3.48
C LYS A 36 0.28 -3.12 2.27
N ASN A 37 1.47 -3.49 1.80
CA ASN A 37 1.61 -4.43 0.68
C ASN A 37 1.13 -5.83 1.07
N ARG A 38 1.52 -6.34 2.24
CA ARG A 38 1.05 -7.64 2.77
C ARG A 38 -0.47 -7.67 2.90
N ARG A 39 -1.06 -6.63 3.50
CA ARG A 39 -2.51 -6.46 3.62
C ARG A 39 -3.21 -6.40 2.26
N LYS A 40 -2.64 -5.69 1.28
CA LYS A 40 -3.18 -5.66 -0.08
C LYS A 40 -3.18 -7.08 -0.69
N ARG A 41 -2.08 -7.82 -0.55
CA ARG A 41 -1.97 -9.18 -1.09
C ARG A 41 -2.92 -10.16 -0.42
N TYR A 42 -3.15 -10.00 0.88
CA TYR A 42 -4.18 -10.74 1.59
C TYR A 42 -5.57 -10.49 0.97
N LEU A 43 -5.94 -9.23 0.72
CA LEU A 43 -7.23 -8.91 0.09
C LEU A 43 -7.35 -9.47 -1.33
N ASP A 44 -6.27 -9.41 -2.12
CA ASP A 44 -6.26 -9.97 -3.48
C ASP A 44 -6.44 -11.51 -3.46
N ALA A 45 -5.91 -12.20 -2.45
CA ALA A 45 -6.04 -13.64 -2.27
C ALA A 45 -7.36 -14.07 -1.60
N HIS A 46 -7.97 -13.20 -0.79
CA HIS A 46 -9.17 -13.47 0.00
C HIS A 46 -10.37 -12.61 -0.44
N PRO A 47 -10.99 -12.91 -1.60
CA PRO A 47 -12.23 -12.25 -2.01
C PRO A 47 -13.40 -12.51 -1.04
N GLU A 48 -13.28 -13.53 -0.18
CA GLU A 48 -14.26 -13.87 0.87
C GLU A 48 -14.38 -12.80 1.96
N TYR A 49 -13.37 -11.92 2.11
CA TYR A 49 -13.41 -10.82 3.08
C TYR A 49 -14.57 -9.86 2.82
N PHE A 50 -14.93 -9.60 1.56
CA PHE A 50 -16.02 -8.69 1.17
C PHE A 50 -17.43 -9.30 1.30
N SER A 51 -17.61 -10.23 2.25
CA SER A 51 -18.90 -10.89 2.49
C SER A 51 -19.89 -9.99 3.24
N ALA A 52 -21.13 -10.48 3.39
CA ALA A 52 -22.23 -9.77 4.04
C ALA A 52 -22.02 -9.52 5.55
N ASP A 53 -21.01 -10.11 6.16
CA ASP A 53 -20.70 -9.86 7.59
C ASP A 53 -19.96 -8.53 7.78
N LEU A 54 -19.28 -8.04 6.73
CA LEU A 54 -18.55 -6.77 6.72
C LEU A 54 -19.48 -5.54 6.80
N GLU A 55 -20.79 -5.76 6.68
CA GLU A 55 -21.82 -4.73 6.88
C GLU A 55 -21.81 -4.15 8.31
N LEU A 56 -21.35 -4.93 9.29
CA LEU A 56 -21.29 -4.50 10.69
C LEU A 56 -20.05 -3.64 10.97
N ALA A 57 -19.01 -3.74 10.16
CA ALA A 57 -17.77 -2.99 10.33
C ALA A 57 -17.92 -1.49 9.99
N ASP A 58 -18.77 -1.14 9.03
CA ASP A 58 -19.31 0.23 8.87
C ASP A 58 -20.78 0.20 8.45
N PRO A 59 -21.69 0.26 9.45
CA PRO A 59 -23.12 0.22 9.21
C PRO A 59 -23.65 1.44 8.45
N LEU A 60 -22.95 2.57 8.49
CA LEU A 60 -23.43 3.83 7.91
C LEU A 60 -23.10 3.92 6.42
N LEU A 61 -21.88 3.53 6.07
CA LEU A 61 -21.45 3.41 4.69
C LEU A 61 -22.27 2.36 3.93
N TYR A 62 -22.51 1.20 4.54
CA TYR A 62 -23.34 0.16 3.93
C TYR A 62 -24.79 0.63 3.69
N ASP A 63 -25.39 1.33 4.66
CA ASP A 63 -26.75 1.88 4.54
C ASP A 63 -26.87 2.84 3.34
N ARG A 64 -25.84 3.67 3.12
CA ARG A 64 -25.80 4.68 2.06
C ARG A 64 -25.48 4.11 0.68
N LEU A 65 -24.48 3.25 0.58
CA LEU A 65 -23.96 2.75 -0.69
C LEU A 65 -24.68 1.50 -1.20
N ILE A 66 -25.19 0.65 -0.29
CA ILE A 66 -25.83 -0.62 -0.65
C ILE A 66 -27.33 -0.58 -0.36
N ARG A 67 -27.72 -0.34 0.90
CA ARG A 67 -29.13 -0.44 1.32
C ARG A 67 -30.05 0.57 0.63
N ARG A 68 -29.54 1.73 0.20
CA ARG A 68 -30.31 2.73 -0.57
C ARG A 68 -30.82 2.19 -1.91
N PHE A 69 -30.01 1.39 -2.61
CA PHE A 69 -30.37 0.82 -3.92
C PHE A 69 -31.12 -0.49 -3.82
N GLN A 70 -31.13 -1.11 -2.64
CA GLN A 70 -31.82 -2.37 -2.40
C GLN A 70 -33.34 -2.20 -2.52
N THR A 71 -33.98 -3.14 -3.22
CA THR A 71 -35.43 -3.16 -3.37
C THR A 71 -36.12 -3.55 -2.06
N PRO A 72 -37.40 -3.17 -1.85
CA PRO A 72 -38.17 -3.62 -0.68
C PRO A 72 -38.23 -5.15 -0.57
N ALA A 73 -38.30 -5.87 -1.69
CA ALA A 73 -38.35 -7.32 -1.73
C ALA A 73 -37.03 -7.96 -1.24
N GLU A 74 -35.89 -7.40 -1.63
CA GLU A 74 -34.56 -7.84 -1.16
C GLU A 74 -34.37 -7.54 0.34
N ARG A 75 -34.80 -6.38 0.82
CA ARG A 75 -34.77 -6.06 2.26
C ARG A 75 -35.60 -7.01 3.10
N GLU A 76 -36.78 -7.40 2.62
CA GLU A 76 -37.61 -8.39 3.30
C GLU A 76 -36.98 -9.78 3.27
N ALA A 77 -36.30 -10.15 2.17
CA ALA A 77 -35.56 -11.42 2.08
C ALA A 77 -34.39 -11.46 3.04
N GLU A 78 -33.59 -10.40 3.08
CA GLU A 78 -32.46 -10.25 3.99
C GLU A 78 -32.91 -10.18 5.45
N GLY A 79 -33.93 -9.38 5.76
CA GLY A 79 -34.53 -9.31 7.09
C GLY A 79 -35.10 -10.64 7.56
N ARG A 80 -35.62 -11.46 6.63
CA ARG A 80 -36.07 -12.83 6.93
C ARG A 80 -34.90 -13.79 7.15
N ALA A 81 -33.80 -13.63 6.41
CA ALA A 81 -32.58 -14.43 6.58
C ALA A 81 -31.87 -14.11 7.91
N LYS A 82 -31.71 -12.83 8.24
CA LYS A 82 -31.11 -12.34 9.49
C LYS A 82 -32.04 -12.53 10.70
N GLY A 83 -33.34 -12.60 10.48
CA GLY A 83 -34.35 -12.72 11.52
C GLY A 83 -34.50 -11.44 12.36
N PHE A 84 -35.44 -11.47 13.31
CA PHE A 84 -35.75 -10.29 14.14
C PHE A 84 -34.55 -9.81 14.98
N SER A 85 -33.76 -10.74 15.52
CA SER A 85 -32.57 -10.41 16.32
C SER A 85 -31.50 -9.70 15.48
N GLY A 86 -31.23 -10.18 14.26
CA GLY A 86 -30.22 -9.58 13.39
C GLY A 86 -30.64 -8.21 12.89
N VAL A 87 -31.93 -8.01 12.58
CA VAL A 87 -32.46 -6.68 12.22
C VAL A 87 -32.30 -5.70 13.38
N LEU A 88 -32.64 -6.11 14.61
CA LEU A 88 -32.48 -5.26 15.79
C LEU A 88 -31.00 -4.91 16.05
N GLN A 89 -30.10 -5.88 15.91
CA GLN A 89 -28.66 -5.64 16.07
C GLN A 89 -28.16 -4.63 15.04
N ALA A 90 -28.49 -4.80 13.76
CA ALA A 90 -28.11 -3.87 12.72
C ALA A 90 -28.68 -2.46 12.96
N ASP A 91 -29.90 -2.35 13.47
CA ASP A 91 -30.52 -1.06 13.82
C ASP A 91 -29.79 -0.39 15.00
N LEU A 92 -29.42 -1.16 16.02
CA LEU A 92 -28.66 -0.68 17.17
C LEU A 92 -27.26 -0.20 16.74
N CYS A 93 -26.50 -1.03 16.03
CA CYS A 93 -25.17 -0.68 15.51
C CYS A 93 -25.21 0.58 14.63
N ARG A 94 -26.23 0.73 13.77
CA ARG A 94 -26.42 1.96 12.97
C ARG A 94 -26.70 3.17 13.85
N SER A 95 -27.49 3.03 14.91
CA SER A 95 -27.77 4.16 15.80
C SER A 95 -26.51 4.58 16.58
N GLU A 96 -25.74 3.61 17.07
CA GLU A 96 -24.49 3.83 17.80
C GLU A 96 -23.44 4.47 16.90
N ALA A 97 -23.24 3.94 15.70
CA ALA A 97 -22.30 4.51 14.73
C ALA A 97 -22.67 5.96 14.36
N LYS A 98 -23.96 6.31 14.24
CA LYS A 98 -24.37 7.71 14.01
C LYS A 98 -24.01 8.63 15.17
N PHE A 99 -24.16 8.16 16.40
CA PHE A 99 -23.75 8.95 17.57
C PHE A 99 -22.23 9.07 17.65
N ASP A 100 -21.50 7.99 17.35
CA ASP A 100 -20.05 8.00 17.39
C ASP A 100 -19.47 8.93 16.31
N ALA A 101 -19.99 8.89 15.08
CA ALA A 101 -19.57 9.80 14.01
C ALA A 101 -19.83 11.29 14.33
N LEU A 102 -20.79 11.59 15.22
CA LEU A 102 -21.01 12.96 15.72
C LEU A 102 -20.01 13.34 16.82
N SER A 103 -19.64 12.42 17.71
CA SER A 103 -18.69 12.68 18.79
C SER A 103 -17.23 12.64 18.34
N HIS A 104 -16.92 11.79 17.37
CA HIS A 104 -15.60 11.54 16.83
C HIS A 104 -15.66 11.61 15.30
N PRO A 105 -15.69 12.82 14.71
CA PRO A 105 -15.66 12.95 13.26
C PRO A 105 -14.31 12.45 12.73
N ASP A 106 -14.30 11.30 12.07
CA ASP A 106 -13.09 10.78 11.42
C ASP A 106 -12.79 11.62 10.16
N PRO A 107 -11.57 12.20 10.04
CA PRO A 107 -11.14 12.89 8.82
C PRO A 107 -11.15 12.02 7.57
N HIS A 108 -11.09 10.69 7.71
CA HIS A 108 -11.05 9.76 6.60
C HIS A 108 -12.42 9.18 6.21
N ALA A 109 -13.47 9.47 6.99
CA ALA A 109 -14.82 9.02 6.68
C ALA A 109 -15.31 9.68 5.37
N MET A 110 -15.92 8.87 4.51
CA MET A 110 -16.55 9.35 3.26
C MET A 110 -17.68 10.36 3.53
N PHE A 111 -18.39 10.19 4.64
CA PHE A 111 -19.54 11.01 5.01
C PHE A 111 -19.34 11.65 6.37
N SER A 112 -19.57 12.96 6.47
CA SER A 112 -19.68 13.67 7.75
C SER A 112 -21.12 13.63 8.25
N TYR A 113 -21.30 13.54 9.56
CA TYR A 113 -22.62 13.56 10.19
C TYR A 113 -22.79 14.83 11.00
N THR A 114 -23.93 15.48 10.84
CA THR A 114 -24.28 16.70 11.56
C THR A 114 -25.64 16.56 12.24
N ARG A 115 -25.78 17.22 13.39
CA ARG A 115 -27.05 17.22 14.11
C ARG A 115 -27.97 18.26 13.50
N GLY A 116 -29.07 17.80 12.91
CA GLY A 116 -30.11 18.64 12.35
C GLY A 116 -30.86 19.45 13.44
N PRO A 117 -31.62 20.48 13.04
CA PRO A 117 -32.33 21.38 13.95
C PRO A 117 -33.38 20.66 14.82
N ASN A 118 -33.88 19.51 14.37
CA ASN A 118 -34.85 18.67 15.10
C ASN A 118 -34.19 17.55 15.92
N GLY A 119 -32.85 17.52 16.00
CA GLY A 119 -32.09 16.46 16.67
C GLY A 119 -31.89 15.19 15.85
N GLU A 120 -32.36 15.14 14.60
CA GLU A 120 -32.08 14.07 13.64
C GLU A 120 -30.61 14.15 13.18
N ILE A 121 -29.95 12.99 13.05
CA ILE A 121 -28.56 12.91 12.59
C ILE A 121 -28.58 12.79 11.07
N LEU A 122 -28.22 13.87 10.39
CA LEU A 122 -28.17 13.93 8.94
C LEU A 122 -26.72 13.73 8.50
N ALA A 123 -26.50 12.85 7.51
CA ALA A 123 -25.22 12.86 6.80
C ALA A 123 -25.20 14.12 5.94
N GLU A 124 -24.19 14.95 6.10
CA GLU A 124 -23.92 16.06 5.20
C GLU A 124 -23.46 15.46 3.87
N GLU A 125 -24.18 15.76 2.80
CA GLU A 125 -23.89 15.22 1.48
C GLU A 125 -22.61 15.86 0.95
N ARG A 126 -21.46 15.18 1.09
CA ARG A 126 -20.38 15.32 0.12
C ARG A 126 -20.93 14.83 -1.22
N ASP A 127 -20.77 15.64 -2.26
CA ASP A 127 -21.37 15.55 -3.61
C ASP A 127 -21.16 14.23 -4.39
N GLU A 128 -20.64 13.16 -3.78
CA GLU A 128 -20.28 11.88 -4.41
C GLU A 128 -21.22 10.75 -3.97
N ILE A 129 -22.52 10.95 -4.09
CA ILE A 129 -23.46 9.84 -3.98
C ILE A 129 -23.45 9.11 -5.34
N PRO A 130 -23.14 7.80 -5.36
CA PRO A 130 -23.17 7.02 -6.61
C PRO A 130 -24.57 7.05 -7.23
N SER A 131 -24.61 6.97 -8.56
CA SER A 131 -25.88 7.00 -9.30
C SER A 131 -26.50 5.61 -9.46
N SER A 132 -25.69 4.56 -9.29
CA SER A 132 -26.03 3.16 -9.52
C SER A 132 -25.61 2.24 -8.37
N GLN A 133 -26.31 1.10 -8.25
CA GLN A 133 -25.99 0.03 -7.30
C GLN A 133 -24.58 -0.53 -7.53
N GLU A 134 -24.16 -0.69 -8.79
CA GLU A 134 -22.82 -1.20 -9.12
C GLU A 134 -21.72 -0.20 -8.70
N GLU A 135 -21.96 1.10 -8.87
CA GLU A 135 -21.05 2.15 -8.41
C GLU A 135 -20.98 2.16 -6.88
N GLY A 136 -22.13 2.02 -6.20
CA GLY A 136 -22.21 1.91 -4.75
C GLY A 136 -21.42 0.71 -4.21
N GLN A 137 -21.53 -0.45 -4.85
CA GLN A 137 -20.76 -1.64 -4.48
C GLN A 137 -19.26 -1.45 -4.68
N LYS A 138 -18.84 -0.83 -5.79
CA LYS A 138 -17.42 -0.55 -6.04
C LYS A 138 -16.84 0.45 -5.06
N LEU A 139 -17.57 1.53 -4.76
CA LEU A 139 -17.17 2.52 -3.76
C LEU A 139 -17.10 1.90 -2.36
N TRP A 140 -18.06 1.04 -2.03
CA TRP A 140 -18.06 0.31 -0.76
C TRP A 140 -16.85 -0.61 -0.66
N GLN A 141 -16.58 -1.45 -1.66
CA GLN A 141 -15.40 -2.33 -1.69
C GLN A 141 -14.09 -1.53 -1.61
N TRP A 142 -14.00 -0.41 -2.32
CA TRP A 142 -12.82 0.45 -2.31
C TRP A 142 -12.57 1.06 -0.93
N GLU A 143 -13.63 1.54 -0.27
CA GLU A 143 -13.54 2.12 1.07
C GLU A 143 -13.19 1.05 2.11
N MET A 144 -13.85 -0.11 2.07
CA MET A 144 -13.51 -1.27 2.91
C MET A 144 -12.05 -1.71 2.71
N THR A 145 -11.57 -1.69 1.47
CA THR A 145 -10.17 -1.96 1.15
C THR A 145 -9.24 -0.95 1.82
N LEU A 146 -9.54 0.35 1.72
CA LEU A 146 -8.73 1.38 2.34
C LEU A 146 -8.71 1.27 3.86
N ARG A 147 -9.87 1.01 4.49
CA ARG A 147 -9.97 0.79 5.94
C ARG A 147 -9.13 -0.42 6.37
N PHE A 148 -9.22 -1.52 5.62
CA PHE A 148 -8.41 -2.71 5.88
C PHE A 148 -6.91 -2.41 5.77
N LEU A 149 -6.50 -1.69 4.72
CA LEU A 149 -5.10 -1.31 4.53
C LEU A 149 -4.58 -0.41 5.66
N ARG A 150 -5.42 0.46 6.23
CA ARG A 150 -5.07 1.29 7.39
C ARG A 150 -5.01 0.51 8.70
N GLY A 151 -5.76 -0.58 8.81
CA GLY A 151 -5.83 -1.38 10.03
C GLY A 151 -6.98 -0.96 10.93
N GLU A 152 -8.06 -0.45 10.34
CA GLU A 152 -9.23 0.09 11.04
C GLU A 152 -10.34 -0.94 11.22
N ASP A 153 -10.14 -2.19 10.78
CA ASP A 153 -11.06 -3.30 11.04
C ASP A 153 -10.72 -3.97 12.37
N GLU A 154 -11.48 -3.65 13.42
CA GLU A 154 -11.25 -4.18 14.77
C GLU A 154 -11.58 -5.68 14.89
N ASP A 155 -12.40 -6.22 13.99
CA ASP A 155 -12.79 -7.63 14.00
C ASP A 155 -11.72 -8.54 13.39
N PHE A 156 -10.76 -7.97 12.66
CA PHE A 156 -9.70 -8.72 11.96
C PHE A 156 -8.38 -8.80 12.74
N ASP A 157 -7.82 -10.01 12.87
CA ASP A 157 -6.51 -10.21 13.48
C ASP A 157 -5.37 -9.92 12.49
N TYR A 158 -4.98 -8.65 12.40
CA TYR A 158 -3.90 -8.18 11.54
C TYR A 158 -2.53 -8.83 11.82
N ALA A 159 -2.29 -9.39 13.01
CA ALA A 159 -1.01 -10.04 13.29
C ALA A 159 -0.75 -11.23 12.36
N THR A 160 -1.82 -11.89 11.89
CA THR A 160 -1.73 -13.03 10.96
C THR A 160 -1.23 -12.64 9.56
N VAL A 161 -1.36 -11.37 9.18
CA VAL A 161 -1.00 -10.84 7.86
C VAL A 161 0.23 -9.94 7.95
N ASP A 162 0.28 -9.07 8.95
CA ASP A 162 1.34 -8.08 9.12
C ASP A 162 2.70 -8.71 9.44
N ASP A 163 2.72 -9.80 10.21
CA ASP A 163 3.94 -10.53 10.57
C ASP A 163 4.21 -11.72 9.64
N ASN A 164 3.40 -11.92 8.59
CA ASN A 164 3.58 -13.02 7.65
C ASN A 164 4.38 -12.57 6.42
N ASP A 165 5.63 -13.03 6.36
CA ASP A 165 6.56 -12.78 5.26
C ASP A 165 6.17 -13.50 3.95
N GLU A 166 5.24 -14.46 3.98
CA GLU A 166 4.73 -15.14 2.76
C GLU A 166 3.97 -14.17 1.83
N TYR A 167 3.39 -13.11 2.39
CA TYR A 167 2.74 -12.05 1.61
C TYR A 167 3.72 -10.96 1.14
N ASP A 168 5.01 -11.06 1.46
CA ASP A 168 6.02 -10.26 0.79
C ASP A 168 6.24 -10.83 -0.60
N ASP A 169 5.53 -10.27 -1.57
CA ASP A 169 5.89 -10.49 -2.97
C ASP A 169 7.23 -9.80 -3.27
N TRP A 170 8.32 -10.56 -3.10
CA TRP A 170 9.57 -10.35 -3.82
C TRP A 170 9.29 -10.62 -5.30
N ASN A 171 8.57 -9.70 -5.94
CA ASN A 171 7.87 -9.99 -7.19
C ASN A 171 8.86 -10.46 -8.27
N GLU A 172 8.60 -11.61 -8.90
CA GLU A 172 9.25 -12.03 -10.17
C GLU A 172 9.09 -10.96 -11.28
N GLU A 173 8.13 -10.03 -11.15
CA GLU A 173 8.01 -8.85 -12.02
C GLU A 173 9.08 -7.79 -11.77
N GLN A 174 9.61 -7.65 -10.55
CA GLN A 174 10.81 -6.82 -10.36
C GLN A 174 12.00 -7.47 -11.07
N GLU A 175 12.20 -8.77 -10.89
CA GLU A 175 13.26 -9.50 -11.62
C GLU A 175 13.09 -9.38 -13.14
N ARG A 176 11.87 -9.57 -13.69
CA ARG A 176 11.61 -9.38 -15.13
C ARG A 176 11.82 -7.94 -15.60
N TYR A 177 11.42 -6.95 -14.82
CA TYR A 177 11.66 -5.54 -15.14
C TYR A 177 13.17 -5.24 -15.19
N PHE A 178 13.96 -5.82 -14.27
CA PHE A 178 15.42 -5.73 -14.27
C PHE A 178 16.09 -6.56 -15.39
N GLU A 179 15.50 -7.70 -15.79
CA GLU A 179 15.99 -8.53 -16.89
C GLU A 179 15.69 -7.90 -18.27
N ASP A 180 14.54 -7.24 -18.41
CA ASP A 180 14.11 -6.57 -19.65
C ASP A 180 14.67 -5.14 -19.79
N GLU A 181 15.10 -4.49 -18.69
CA GLU A 181 15.84 -3.22 -18.74
C GLU A 181 17.29 -3.47 -19.19
N GLU A 182 17.55 -3.39 -20.50
CA GLU A 182 18.93 -3.21 -20.99
C GLU A 182 19.52 -1.92 -20.36
N PRO A 183 20.69 -1.99 -19.71
CA PRO A 183 21.26 -0.84 -19.03
C PRO A 183 21.55 0.30 -20.02
N GLU A 184 20.71 1.35 -19.98
CA GLU A 184 20.95 2.59 -20.71
C GLU A 184 22.04 3.39 -19.96
N TRP A 185 23.28 3.31 -20.46
CA TRP A 185 24.33 4.21 -20.00
C TRP A 185 23.96 5.63 -20.39
N MET A 186 23.47 6.42 -19.43
CA MET A 186 23.29 7.86 -19.61
C MET A 186 24.68 8.50 -19.75
N VAL A 187 25.22 8.49 -20.97
CA VAL A 187 26.37 9.32 -21.32
C VAL A 187 25.87 10.75 -21.25
N ASP A 188 26.31 11.44 -20.21
CA ASP A 188 25.98 12.84 -19.96
C ASP A 188 26.18 13.63 -21.26
N ARG A 189 25.11 14.24 -21.78
CA ARG A 189 25.05 14.89 -23.10
C ARG A 189 25.87 16.19 -23.16
N ALA A 190 26.77 16.38 -22.20
CA ALA A 190 27.78 17.43 -22.17
C ALA A 190 29.14 17.00 -22.76
N ASN A 191 29.32 15.74 -23.15
CA ASN A 191 30.50 15.30 -23.91
C ASN A 191 30.11 14.47 -25.13
N GLU A 192 29.53 15.15 -26.11
CA GLU A 192 29.47 14.68 -27.49
C GLU A 192 30.88 14.77 -28.09
N GLY A 193 31.73 13.82 -27.70
CA GLY A 193 33.13 13.81 -28.07
C GLY A 193 33.89 12.78 -27.24
N ASP A 194 33.94 11.56 -27.77
CA ASP A 194 35.06 10.64 -27.58
C ASP A 194 34.95 9.54 -26.50
N VAL A 195 33.94 8.68 -26.63
CA VAL A 195 33.89 7.39 -25.89
C VAL A 195 34.68 6.27 -26.59
N ARG A 196 35.20 6.51 -27.81
CA ARG A 196 36.05 5.54 -28.53
C ARG A 196 37.54 5.69 -28.26
N SER A 197 38.03 6.83 -27.78
CA SER A 197 39.47 7.02 -27.53
C SER A 197 39.94 6.79 -26.09
N GLN A 198 39.06 6.46 -25.14
CA GLN A 198 39.49 6.01 -23.80
C GLN A 198 39.78 4.50 -23.71
N LEU A 199 39.71 3.78 -24.84
CA LEU A 199 40.03 2.37 -24.97
C LEU A 199 41.06 2.14 -26.09
N GLN A 200 42.13 2.93 -26.13
CA GLN A 200 43.33 2.57 -26.89
C GLN A 200 44.57 2.79 -26.04
N GLY A 201 45.25 1.69 -25.75
CA GLY A 201 46.46 1.67 -24.93
C GLY A 201 47.57 2.51 -25.53
N GLU A 202 48.18 3.35 -24.69
CA GLU A 202 49.49 3.91 -24.96
C GLU A 202 50.47 3.35 -23.94
N THR A 203 51.22 2.35 -24.40
CA THR A 203 52.46 1.88 -23.81
C THR A 203 53.46 3.04 -23.77
N GLY A 204 53.50 3.77 -22.65
CA GLY A 204 54.52 4.76 -22.36
C GLY A 204 55.83 4.09 -21.93
N ILE A 205 56.68 3.77 -22.90
CA ILE A 205 58.11 3.51 -22.67
C ILE A 205 58.72 4.81 -22.11
N GLN A 206 59.22 4.77 -20.87
CA GLN A 206 60.07 5.83 -20.32
C GLN A 206 61.52 5.34 -20.31
N ASP A 207 62.33 6.11 -21.03
CA ASP A 207 63.77 6.02 -21.22
C ASP A 207 64.51 6.21 -19.88
N PHE A 208 65.46 5.30 -19.59
CA PHE A 208 66.62 5.51 -18.73
C PHE A 208 67.76 4.59 -19.16
#